data_AF-A0A2H0MT96-F1
#
_entry.id   AF-A0A2H0MT96-F1
#
_cell.length_a   1.000
_cell.length_b   1.000
_cell.length_c   1.000
_cell.angle_alpha   90.00
_cell.angle_beta   90.00
_cell.angle_gamma   90.00
#
_symmetry.space_group_name_H-M   'P 1'
#
loop_
_entity.id
_entity.type
_entity.pdbx_description
1 polymer ?
#
loop_
_entity_poly.entity_id
_entity_poly.type
_entity_poly.pdbx_seq_one_letter_code
_entity_poly.pdbx_strand_id
1 'polypeptide(L)'
;MFARARKFFFLWKIRCLKPFYPRLAAVFEKIDCNNSRLYFSQARHNYEMNRFAAALLNLNMTLYLNPNHFGALILRGRILIKENKFKLAARDFLNAFDLSPVRFYLEDIHQEALETFPHLREVTLDANDVPQFLRYLYQNSSIDENDPNTQYTLENSDIFSRQDIAMTAEEKIKFEIMGPITQEEVESVDWNRVFK
;
A
#
# COMPACT_ATOMS: atom_id res chain seq x y z
N MET A 1 -17.04 7.74 -36.13
CA MET A 1 -18.40 8.00 -35.60
C MET A 1 -18.66 7.39 -34.21
N PHE A 2 -18.08 6.21 -33.87
CA PHE A 2 -18.35 5.49 -32.61
C PHE A 2 -17.76 6.09 -31.31
N ALA A 3 -16.70 6.90 -31.37
CA ALA A 3 -16.04 7.46 -30.19
C ALA A 3 -16.90 8.49 -29.42
N ARG A 4 -17.72 9.28 -30.13
CA ARG A 4 -18.63 10.27 -29.52
C ARG A 4 -19.80 9.62 -28.79
N ALA A 5 -20.33 8.52 -29.32
CA ALA A 5 -21.42 7.77 -28.69
C ALA A 5 -20.96 7.08 -27.39
N ARG A 6 -19.75 6.50 -27.35
CA ARG A 6 -19.18 5.93 -26.11
C ARG A 6 -18.98 6.98 -25.02
N LYS A 7 -18.43 8.15 -25.37
CA LYS A 7 -18.21 9.25 -24.42
C LYS A 7 -19.55 9.80 -23.87
N PHE A 8 -20.57 9.86 -24.72
CA PHE A 8 -21.93 10.26 -24.32
C PHE A 8 -22.60 9.23 -23.40
N PHE A 9 -22.51 7.93 -23.72
CA PHE A 9 -23.05 6.86 -22.88
C PHE A 9 -22.33 6.79 -21.52
N PHE A 10 -21.03 7.04 -21.50
CA PHE A 10 -20.21 7.13 -20.29
C PHE A 10 -20.61 8.33 -19.41
N LEU A 11 -20.75 9.53 -20.00
CA LEU A 11 -21.20 10.73 -19.28
C LEU A 11 -22.65 10.62 -18.80
N TRP A 12 -23.52 9.97 -19.58
CA TRP A 12 -24.90 9.68 -19.18
C TRP A 12 -24.97 8.68 -18.03
N LYS A 13 -24.18 7.61 -18.07
CA LYS A 13 -24.07 6.61 -17.00
C LYS A 13 -23.58 7.25 -15.68
N ILE A 14 -22.57 8.12 -15.73
CA ILE A 14 -22.09 8.88 -14.56
C ILE A 14 -23.18 9.82 -14.03
N ARG A 15 -23.90 10.51 -14.92
CA ARG A 15 -24.95 11.46 -14.55
C ARG A 15 -26.18 10.78 -13.93
N CYS A 16 -26.52 9.58 -14.40
CA CYS A 16 -27.61 8.77 -13.87
C CYS A 16 -27.24 8.00 -12.59
N LEU A 17 -25.97 7.61 -12.40
CA LEU A 17 -25.52 6.93 -11.17
C LEU A 17 -25.24 7.89 -10.01
N LYS A 18 -24.90 9.16 -10.26
CA LYS A 18 -24.63 10.18 -9.23
C LYS A 18 -25.64 10.21 -8.06
N PRO A 19 -26.97 10.18 -8.29
CA PRO A 19 -27.96 10.16 -7.20
C PRO A 19 -28.05 8.82 -6.45
N PHE A 20 -27.63 7.71 -7.06
CA PHE A 20 -27.60 6.38 -6.44
C PHE A 20 -26.24 6.05 -5.81
N TYR A 21 -25.21 6.83 -6.13
CA TYR A 21 -23.85 6.68 -5.64
C TYR A 21 -23.74 6.54 -4.11
N PRO A 22 -24.43 7.31 -3.24
CA PRO A 22 -24.32 7.11 -1.80
C PRO A 22 -24.85 5.75 -1.31
N ARG A 23 -25.88 5.18 -1.95
CA ARG A 23 -26.38 3.82 -1.62
C ARG A 23 -25.48 2.73 -2.18
N LEU A 24 -24.93 2.95 -3.38
CA LEU A 24 -24.00 2.02 -4.00
C LEU A 24 -22.61 2.08 -3.37
N ALA A 25 -22.20 3.22 -2.80
CA ALA A 25 -20.92 3.42 -2.15
C ALA A 25 -20.71 2.45 -1.00
N ALA A 26 -21.71 2.24 -0.15
CA ALA A 26 -21.63 1.26 0.93
C ALA A 26 -21.50 -0.19 0.43
N VAL A 27 -22.11 -0.51 -0.72
CA VAL A 27 -21.99 -1.83 -1.35
C VAL A 27 -20.59 -2.00 -1.96
N PHE A 28 -20.11 -1.00 -2.69
CA PHE A 28 -18.75 -0.99 -3.26
C PHE A 28 -17.68 -1.02 -2.17
N GLU A 29 -17.83 -0.26 -1.09
CA GLU A 29 -16.91 -0.27 0.05
C GLU A 29 -16.88 -1.65 0.72
N LYS A 30 -18.04 -2.31 0.86
CA LYS A 30 -18.11 -3.67 1.41
C LYS A 30 -17.46 -4.70 0.49
N ILE A 31 -17.60 -4.55 -0.83
CA ILE A 31 -16.95 -5.41 -1.83
C ILE A 31 -15.43 -5.17 -1.81
N ASP A 32 -14.99 -3.91 -1.84
CA ASP A 32 -13.58 -3.51 -1.72
C ASP A 32 -12.95 -4.10 -0.44
N CYS A 33 -13.67 -4.06 0.69
CA CYS A 33 -13.22 -4.66 1.95
C CYS A 33 -13.07 -6.19 1.87
N ASN A 34 -14.01 -6.88 1.19
CA ASN A 34 -13.93 -8.34 1.03
C ASN A 34 -12.77 -8.73 0.11
N ASN A 35 -12.58 -8.02 -0.98
CA ASN A 35 -11.48 -8.28 -1.91
C ASN A 35 -10.13 -8.00 -1.25
N SER A 36 -9.99 -6.86 -0.54
CA SER A 36 -8.78 -6.54 0.23
C SER A 36 -8.37 -7.67 1.17
N ARG A 37 -9.33 -8.29 1.87
CA ARG A 37 -9.05 -9.45 2.74
C ARG A 37 -8.56 -10.68 1.97
N LEU A 38 -9.07 -10.93 0.77
CA LEU A 38 -8.64 -12.05 -0.07
C LEU A 38 -7.18 -11.87 -0.51
N TYR A 39 -6.84 -10.68 -1.04
CA TYR A 39 -5.46 -10.33 -1.38
C TYR A 39 -4.53 -10.42 -0.16
N PHE A 40 -4.98 -9.95 1.01
CA PHE A 40 -4.21 -10.05 2.24
C PHE A 40 -3.95 -11.49 2.67
N SER A 41 -4.96 -12.37 2.60
CA SER A 41 -4.81 -13.77 2.93
C SER A 41 -3.78 -14.46 2.03
N GLN A 42 -3.80 -14.14 0.73
CA GLN A 42 -2.84 -14.67 -0.24
C GLN A 42 -1.43 -14.10 -0.05
N ALA A 43 -1.33 -12.80 0.26
CA ALA A 43 -0.07 -12.19 0.66
C ALA A 43 0.55 -12.89 1.87
N ARG A 44 -0.27 -13.16 2.90
CA ARG A 44 0.17 -13.87 4.10
C ARG A 44 0.64 -15.28 3.78
N HIS A 45 -0.12 -16.02 2.98
CA HIS A 45 0.26 -17.36 2.55
C HIS A 45 1.60 -17.36 1.78
N ASN A 46 1.76 -16.44 0.83
CA ASN A 46 3.00 -16.30 0.08
C ASN A 46 4.18 -15.88 0.99
N TYR A 47 3.93 -15.01 1.98
CA TYR A 47 4.95 -14.64 2.97
C TYR A 47 5.42 -15.84 3.79
N GLU A 48 4.48 -16.68 4.27
CA GLU A 48 4.78 -17.91 5.01
C GLU A 48 5.57 -18.92 4.14
N MET A 49 5.36 -18.90 2.82
CA MET A 49 6.11 -19.69 1.83
C MET A 49 7.42 -19.01 1.37
N ASN A 50 7.86 -17.91 1.99
CA ASN A 50 9.03 -17.10 1.60
C ASN A 50 8.99 -16.54 0.16
N ARG A 51 7.80 -16.43 -0.43
CA ARG A 51 7.55 -15.87 -1.77
C ARG A 51 7.33 -14.35 -1.68
N PHE A 52 8.39 -13.62 -1.38
CA PHE A 52 8.30 -12.19 -1.03
C PHE A 52 7.79 -11.30 -2.17
N ALA A 53 8.15 -11.57 -3.42
CA ALA A 53 7.69 -10.77 -4.56
C ALA A 53 6.15 -10.84 -4.75
N ALA A 54 5.59 -12.06 -4.79
CA ALA A 54 4.14 -12.25 -4.86
C ALA A 54 3.43 -11.71 -3.61
N ALA A 55 4.03 -11.86 -2.43
CA ALA A 55 3.48 -11.28 -1.21
C ALA A 55 3.40 -9.75 -1.29
N LEU A 56 4.47 -9.07 -1.72
CA LEU A 56 4.49 -7.61 -1.89
C LEU A 56 3.45 -7.11 -2.89
N LEU A 57 3.31 -7.78 -4.04
CA LEU A 57 2.30 -7.41 -5.03
C LEU A 57 0.88 -7.50 -4.46
N ASN A 58 0.56 -8.60 -3.77
CA ASN A 58 -0.74 -8.76 -3.12
C ASN A 58 -0.95 -7.78 -1.95
N LEU A 59 0.11 -7.43 -1.21
CA LEU A 59 0.04 -6.41 -0.15
C LEU A 59 -0.20 -5.01 -0.71
N ASN A 60 0.46 -4.68 -1.82
CA ASN A 60 0.21 -3.43 -2.53
C ASN A 60 -1.24 -3.36 -2.98
N MET A 61 -1.80 -4.44 -3.54
CA MET A 61 -3.23 -4.50 -3.88
C MET A 61 -4.14 -4.37 -2.65
N THR A 62 -3.79 -5.02 -1.54
CA THR A 62 -4.53 -4.91 -0.28
C THR A 62 -4.61 -3.47 0.21
N LEU A 63 -3.46 -2.79 0.24
CA LEU A 63 -3.32 -1.40 0.69
C LEU A 63 -3.90 -0.41 -0.32
N TYR A 64 -3.96 -0.79 -1.58
CA TYR A 64 -4.65 0.00 -2.58
C TYR A 64 -6.16 -0.01 -2.35
N LEU A 65 -6.75 -1.20 -2.17
CA LEU A 65 -8.19 -1.37 -1.91
C LEU A 65 -8.59 -0.84 -0.53
N ASN A 66 -7.72 -1.03 0.47
CA ASN A 66 -7.89 -0.54 1.82
C ASN A 66 -6.57 0.07 2.34
N PRO A 67 -6.36 1.38 2.15
CA PRO A 67 -5.16 2.08 2.62
C PRO A 67 -4.92 2.01 4.12
N ASN A 68 -5.97 1.71 4.89
CA ASN A 68 -5.95 1.61 6.35
C ASN A 68 -5.80 0.16 6.85
N HIS A 69 -5.40 -0.78 5.98
CA HIS A 69 -5.28 -2.18 6.36
C HIS A 69 -4.03 -2.41 7.24
N PHE A 70 -4.20 -2.32 8.56
CA PHE A 70 -3.13 -2.44 9.57
C PHE A 70 -2.19 -3.62 9.31
N GLY A 71 -2.73 -4.84 9.19
CA GLY A 71 -1.90 -6.03 9.00
C GLY A 71 -1.11 -6.04 7.68
N ALA A 72 -1.58 -5.32 6.67
CA ALA A 72 -0.90 -5.25 5.38
C ALA A 72 0.27 -4.27 5.43
N LEU A 73 0.11 -3.14 6.15
CA LEU A 73 1.21 -2.22 6.44
C LEU A 73 2.32 -2.92 7.23
N ILE A 74 1.96 -3.66 8.29
CA ILE A 74 2.93 -4.41 9.09
C ILE A 74 3.64 -5.46 8.24
N LEU A 75 2.89 -6.33 7.54
CA LEU A 75 3.49 -7.42 6.78
C LEU A 75 4.36 -6.89 5.62
N ARG A 76 3.96 -5.78 4.98
CA ARG A 76 4.77 -5.15 3.94
C ARG A 76 6.04 -4.54 4.53
N GLY A 77 5.94 -3.83 5.66
CA GLY A 77 7.10 -3.31 6.39
C GLY A 77 8.12 -4.41 6.71
N ARG A 78 7.66 -5.57 7.20
CA ARG A 78 8.52 -6.74 7.48
C ARG A 78 9.26 -7.26 6.26
N ILE A 79 8.58 -7.36 5.12
CA ILE A 79 9.22 -7.80 3.87
C ILE A 79 10.23 -6.76 3.40
N LEU A 80 9.87 -5.47 3.45
CA LEU A 80 10.75 -4.37 3.06
C LEU A 80 12.02 -4.32 3.89
N ILE A 81 11.95 -4.65 5.17
CA ILE A 81 13.13 -4.81 6.05
C ILE A 81 14.05 -5.91 5.53
N LYS A 82 13.50 -7.07 5.14
CA LYS A 82 14.29 -8.16 4.53
C LYS A 82 14.93 -7.75 3.20
N GLU A 83 14.32 -6.82 2.48
CA GLU A 83 14.87 -6.23 1.24
C GLU A 83 15.80 -5.02 1.51
N ASN A 84 16.15 -4.72 2.76
CA ASN A 84 16.93 -3.54 3.17
C ASN A 84 16.30 -2.18 2.81
N LYS A 85 14.99 -2.15 2.52
CA LYS A 85 14.21 -0.94 2.19
C LYS A 85 13.66 -0.28 3.46
N PHE A 86 14.57 0.11 4.35
CA PHE A 86 14.27 0.59 5.70
C PHE A 86 13.36 1.83 5.75
N LYS A 87 13.52 2.78 4.81
CA LYS A 87 12.70 4.00 4.73
C LYS A 87 11.22 3.69 4.47
N LEU A 88 10.97 2.80 3.51
CA LEU A 88 9.60 2.39 3.15
C LEU A 88 8.96 1.60 4.28
N ALA A 89 9.74 0.74 4.95
CA ALA A 89 9.28 0.01 6.13
C ALA A 89 8.92 0.95 7.29
N ALA A 90 9.77 1.94 7.59
CA ALA A 90 9.50 2.93 8.63
C ALA A 90 8.22 3.74 8.34
N ARG A 91 7.99 4.10 7.06
CA ARG A 91 6.74 4.75 6.63
C ARG A 91 5.52 3.85 6.90
N ASP A 92 5.60 2.57 6.58
CA ASP A 92 4.48 1.64 6.77
C ASP A 92 4.18 1.39 8.25
N PHE A 93 5.22 1.23 9.07
CA PHE A 93 5.07 1.13 10.52
C PHE A 93 4.50 2.40 11.15
N LEU A 94 4.92 3.57 10.66
CA LEU A 94 4.35 4.85 11.09
C LEU A 94 2.86 4.96 10.73
N ASN A 95 2.49 4.60 9.50
CA ASN A 95 1.09 4.56 9.11
C ASN A 95 0.29 3.59 9.98
N ALA A 96 0.84 2.41 10.29
CA ALA A 96 0.18 1.43 11.16
C ALA A 96 0.00 1.96 12.59
N PHE A 97 1.01 2.66 13.12
CA PHE A 97 0.95 3.34 14.40
C PHE A 97 -0.13 4.43 14.41
N ASP A 98 -0.15 5.32 13.40
CA ASP A 98 -1.13 6.40 13.29
C ASP A 98 -2.58 5.87 13.18
N LEU A 99 -2.76 4.66 12.64
CA LEU A 99 -4.07 3.98 12.60
C LEU A 99 -4.52 3.46 13.97
N SER A 100 -3.61 2.81 14.69
CA SER A 100 -3.93 2.23 16.00
C SER A 100 -2.68 2.07 16.85
N PRO A 101 -2.35 3.08 17.70
CA PRO A 101 -1.22 2.99 18.60
C PRO A 101 -1.36 1.82 19.58
N VAL A 102 -2.55 1.62 20.15
CA VAL A 102 -2.83 0.54 21.11
C VAL A 102 -2.53 -0.83 20.49
N ARG A 103 -2.99 -1.06 19.25
CA ARG A 103 -2.74 -2.31 18.55
C ARG A 103 -1.26 -2.48 18.19
N PHE A 104 -0.60 -1.40 17.79
CA PHE A 104 0.83 -1.39 17.49
C PHE A 104 1.68 -1.82 18.69
N TYR A 105 1.35 -1.35 19.88
CA TYR A 105 2.00 -1.79 21.11
C TYR A 105 1.59 -3.22 21.50
N LEU A 106 0.31 -3.59 21.37
CA LEU A 106 -0.19 -4.92 21.73
C LEU A 106 0.40 -6.05 20.86
N GLU A 107 0.67 -5.78 19.59
CA GLU A 107 1.31 -6.74 18.66
C GLU A 107 2.86 -6.65 18.71
N ASP A 108 3.43 -5.97 19.70
CA ASP A 108 4.88 -5.83 19.94
C ASP A 108 5.69 -5.29 18.76
N ILE A 109 5.06 -4.57 17.82
CA ILE A 109 5.71 -4.05 16.60
C ILE A 109 6.82 -3.04 16.95
N HIS A 110 6.66 -2.33 18.06
CA HIS A 110 7.68 -1.42 18.57
C HIS A 110 8.99 -2.13 18.94
N GLN A 111 8.93 -3.36 19.47
CA GLN A 111 10.12 -4.17 19.75
C GLN A 111 10.79 -4.63 18.45
N GLU A 112 9.98 -5.11 17.49
CA GLU A 112 10.49 -5.48 16.17
C GLU A 112 11.16 -4.31 15.44
N ALA A 113 10.61 -3.11 15.56
CA ALA A 113 11.23 -1.90 15.03
C ALA A 113 12.55 -1.57 15.74
N LEU A 114 12.61 -1.69 17.07
CA LEU A 114 13.84 -1.51 17.86
C LEU A 114 14.95 -2.49 17.47
N GLU A 115 14.60 -3.76 17.23
CA GLU A 115 15.54 -4.79 16.78
C GLU A 115 16.05 -4.54 15.37
N THR A 116 15.13 -4.15 14.47
CA THR A 116 15.44 -3.86 13.07
C THR A 116 16.33 -2.64 12.92
N PHE A 117 16.11 -1.62 13.74
CA PHE A 117 16.80 -0.34 13.69
C PHE A 117 17.64 -0.19 14.96
N PRO A 118 18.82 -0.84 15.09
CA PRO A 118 19.61 -0.78 16.33
C PRO A 118 20.01 0.64 16.74
N HIS A 119 20.16 1.56 15.77
CA HIS A 119 20.36 2.99 16.02
C HIS A 119 19.18 3.67 16.74
N LEU A 120 17.98 3.09 16.66
CA LEU A 120 16.79 3.53 17.42
C LEU A 120 17.07 3.44 18.92
N ARG A 121 17.76 2.39 19.37
CA ARG A 121 18.03 2.12 20.79
C ARG A 121 18.99 3.12 21.45
N GLU A 122 19.95 3.65 20.69
CA GLU A 122 20.89 4.67 21.20
C GLU A 122 20.23 6.05 21.33
N VAL A 123 19.26 6.35 20.45
CA VAL A 123 18.56 7.65 20.42
C VAL A 123 17.35 7.67 21.34
N THR A 124 16.65 6.55 21.52
CA THR A 124 15.51 6.45 22.43
C THR A 124 15.97 6.19 23.86
N LEU A 125 16.26 7.25 24.62
CA LEU A 125 16.39 7.17 26.08
C LEU A 125 15.02 7.00 26.78
N ASP A 126 13.93 7.29 26.08
CA ASP A 126 12.55 7.08 26.55
C ASP A 126 11.84 6.11 25.60
N ALA A 127 11.39 4.96 26.12
CA ALA A 127 10.75 3.88 25.34
C ALA A 127 9.40 4.30 24.71
N ASN A 128 8.92 5.50 25.03
CA ASN A 128 7.68 6.07 24.50
C ASN A 128 7.82 6.72 23.10
N ASP A 129 9.04 6.97 22.60
CA ASP A 129 9.25 7.79 21.39
C ASP A 129 9.63 7.00 20.12
N VAL A 130 9.31 5.71 20.05
CA VAL A 130 9.42 4.90 18.82
C VAL A 130 8.80 5.59 17.60
N PRO A 131 7.61 6.22 17.68
CA PRO A 131 7.02 6.94 16.56
C PRO A 131 7.85 8.14 16.11
N GLN A 132 8.50 8.85 17.02
CA GLN A 132 9.34 10.01 16.70
C GLN A 132 10.58 9.58 15.92
N PHE A 133 11.20 8.46 16.29
CA PHE A 133 12.32 7.94 15.54
C PHE A 133 11.91 7.37 14.17
N LEU A 134 10.75 6.71 14.05
CA LEU A 134 10.22 6.30 12.75
C LEU A 134 9.97 7.52 11.83
N ARG A 135 9.48 8.65 12.39
CA ARG A 135 9.38 9.94 11.67
C ARG A 135 10.77 10.44 11.24
N TYR A 136 11.75 10.39 12.14
CA TYR A 136 13.12 10.78 11.85
C TYR A 136 13.74 9.94 10.73
N LEU A 137 13.63 8.61 10.78
CA LEU A 137 14.12 7.72 9.72
C LEU A 137 13.47 8.03 8.37
N TYR A 138 12.15 8.27 8.39
CA TYR A 138 11.44 8.64 7.16
C TYR A 138 11.91 9.97 6.58
N GLN A 139 12.21 10.97 7.43
CA GLN A 139 12.62 12.32 7.02
C GLN A 139 14.10 12.44 6.65
N ASN A 140 15.00 11.75 7.36
CA ASN A 140 16.45 11.97 7.31
C ASN A 140 17.26 10.87 6.60
N SER A 141 16.62 9.84 6.06
CA SER A 141 17.28 8.83 5.21
C SER A 141 17.47 9.34 3.76
N SER A 142 18.18 10.47 3.62
CA SER A 142 18.65 11.16 2.40
C SER A 142 18.15 10.67 1.03
N ILE A 143 17.59 11.61 0.26
CA ILE A 143 17.60 11.68 -1.21
C ILE A 143 18.56 10.66 -1.85
N ASP A 144 18.00 9.63 -2.50
CA ASP A 144 18.77 8.78 -3.41
C ASP A 144 19.00 9.59 -4.69
N GLU A 145 20.12 10.33 -4.77
CA GLU A 145 20.52 11.07 -5.98
C GLU A 145 20.83 10.13 -7.17
N ASN A 146 20.80 8.80 -6.97
CA ASN A 146 21.09 7.79 -7.99
C ASN A 146 19.88 6.92 -8.40
N ASP A 147 18.68 7.17 -7.87
CA ASP A 147 17.46 6.62 -8.48
C ASP A 147 16.94 7.64 -9.51
N PRO A 148 16.97 7.35 -10.82
CA PRO A 148 16.47 8.25 -11.86
C PRO A 148 14.97 8.54 -11.75
N ASN A 149 14.24 7.87 -10.84
CA ASN A 149 12.86 8.21 -10.48
C ASN A 149 12.74 9.21 -9.31
N THR A 150 13.86 9.69 -8.75
CA THR A 150 13.87 10.68 -7.65
C THR A 150 14.02 12.11 -8.18
N GLN A 151 13.17 12.50 -9.13
CA GLN A 151 12.75 13.91 -9.21
C GLN A 151 11.50 14.11 -8.35
N TYR A 152 11.70 14.04 -7.03
CA TYR A 152 10.75 14.60 -6.06
C TYR A 152 11.55 15.46 -5.08
N THR A 153 11.88 16.66 -5.54
CA THR A 153 12.35 17.75 -4.69
C THR A 153 11.22 18.17 -3.75
N LEU A 154 11.60 18.45 -2.50
CA LEU A 154 10.76 18.85 -1.37
C LEU A 154 10.02 20.20 -1.54
N GLU A 155 9.90 20.71 -2.76
CA GLU A 155 9.04 21.85 -3.11
C GLU A 155 7.72 21.42 -3.78
N ASN A 156 7.63 20.18 -4.27
CA ASN A 156 6.37 19.58 -4.71
C ASN A 156 5.75 18.81 -3.55
N SER A 157 5.06 19.53 -2.67
CA SER A 157 4.07 18.94 -1.77
C SER A 157 2.84 18.44 -2.53
N ASP A 158 3.03 17.75 -3.65
CA ASP A 158 2.04 16.83 -4.19
C ASP A 158 2.15 15.55 -3.36
N ILE A 159 1.65 15.69 -2.13
CA ILE A 159 0.90 14.64 -1.49
C ILE A 159 0.08 14.01 -2.61
N PHE A 160 0.45 12.82 -3.09
CA PHE A 160 -0.55 11.99 -3.75
C PHE A 160 -1.62 11.82 -2.70
N SER A 161 -2.66 12.62 -2.81
CA SER A 161 -3.82 12.49 -1.97
C SER A 161 -4.34 11.08 -2.24
N ARG A 162 -5.08 10.47 -1.31
CA ARG A 162 -5.76 9.20 -1.60
C ARG A 162 -6.56 9.23 -2.91
N GLN A 163 -6.89 10.42 -3.41
CA GLN A 163 -7.63 10.63 -4.65
C GLN A 163 -6.76 10.47 -5.90
N ASP A 164 -5.45 10.72 -5.81
CA ASP A 164 -4.52 10.62 -6.95
C ASP A 164 -4.03 9.19 -7.18
N ILE A 165 -4.13 8.33 -6.16
CA ILE A 165 -3.93 6.87 -6.22
C ILE A 165 -5.29 6.15 -6.24
N ALA A 166 -6.42 6.87 -6.36
CA ALA A 166 -7.74 6.21 -6.36
C ALA A 166 -8.03 5.59 -7.72
N MET A 167 -8.30 4.27 -7.72
CA MET A 167 -8.63 3.57 -8.94
C MET A 167 -9.89 4.16 -9.55
N THR A 168 -9.88 4.26 -10.87
CA THR A 168 -11.11 4.38 -11.62
C THR A 168 -12.00 3.16 -11.35
N ALA A 169 -13.31 3.33 -11.42
CA ALA A 169 -14.23 2.21 -11.23
C ALA A 169 -13.97 1.05 -12.20
N GLU A 170 -13.38 1.33 -13.37
CA GLU A 170 -13.01 0.33 -14.37
C GLU A 170 -11.81 -0.52 -13.94
N GLU A 171 -10.79 0.11 -13.37
CA GLU A 171 -9.65 -0.61 -12.81
C GLU A 171 -10.10 -1.49 -11.65
N LYS A 172 -10.97 -1.00 -10.75
CA LYS A 172 -11.50 -1.81 -9.63
C LYS A 172 -12.14 -3.11 -10.14
N ILE A 173 -13.03 -2.99 -11.13
CA ILE A 173 -13.70 -4.14 -11.75
C ILE A 173 -12.68 -5.06 -12.44
N LYS A 174 -11.67 -4.51 -13.10
CA LYS A 174 -10.62 -5.31 -13.74
C LYS A 174 -9.88 -6.15 -12.70
N PHE A 175 -9.51 -5.58 -11.56
CA PHE A 175 -8.84 -6.34 -10.49
C PHE A 175 -9.76 -7.34 -9.81
N GLU A 176 -11.05 -7.01 -9.64
CA GLU A 176 -12.05 -7.98 -9.14
C GLU A 176 -12.09 -9.26 -9.99
N ILE A 177 -11.95 -9.13 -11.31
CA ILE A 177 -11.94 -10.27 -12.22
C ILE A 177 -10.61 -11.04 -12.17
N MET A 178 -9.48 -10.35 -12.00
CA MET A 178 -8.15 -10.99 -12.04
C MET A 178 -7.81 -11.77 -10.76
N GLY A 179 -8.44 -11.47 -9.62
CA GLY A 179 -8.17 -12.17 -8.36
C GLY A 179 -6.76 -11.91 -7.80
N PRO A 180 -6.37 -12.62 -6.72
CA PRO A 180 -5.06 -12.49 -6.09
C PRO A 180 -3.93 -13.02 -6.98
N ILE A 181 -2.81 -12.31 -6.99
CA ILE A 181 -1.65 -12.63 -7.82
C ILE A 181 -0.98 -13.88 -7.26
N THR A 182 -0.82 -14.89 -8.09
CA THR A 182 -0.13 -16.13 -7.75
C THR A 182 1.36 -16.04 -8.07
N GLN A 183 2.16 -16.92 -7.45
CA GLN A 183 3.59 -16.97 -7.73
C GLN A 183 3.89 -17.38 -9.18
N GLU A 184 3.10 -18.29 -9.75
CA GLU A 184 3.24 -18.74 -11.15
C GLU A 184 3.03 -17.58 -12.14
N GLU A 185 2.07 -16.69 -11.85
CA GLU A 185 1.85 -15.48 -12.64
C GLU A 185 3.04 -14.52 -12.54
N VAL A 186 3.64 -14.36 -11.36
CA VAL A 186 4.82 -13.50 -11.19
C VAL A 186 6.01 -14.03 -11.99
N GLU A 187 6.20 -15.35 -12.03
CA GLU A 187 7.31 -16.00 -12.72
C GLU A 187 7.13 -16.07 -14.24
N SER A 188 5.88 -16.17 -14.72
CA SER A 188 5.56 -16.23 -16.15
C SER A 188 5.51 -14.85 -16.83
N VAL A 189 5.44 -13.76 -16.07
CA VAL A 189 5.41 -12.40 -16.59
C VAL A 189 6.80 -11.91 -17.01
N ASP A 190 6.91 -11.47 -18.26
CA ASP A 190 8.10 -10.78 -18.77
C ASP A 190 8.12 -9.32 -18.30
N TRP A 191 8.74 -9.08 -17.14
CA TRP A 191 8.85 -7.77 -16.52
C TRP A 191 9.54 -6.73 -17.41
N ASN A 192 10.42 -7.14 -18.34
CA ASN A 192 11.10 -6.22 -19.26
C ASN A 192 10.15 -5.57 -20.27
N ARG A 193 8.99 -6.18 -20.54
CA ARG A 193 7.94 -5.60 -21.39
C ARG A 193 7.06 -4.60 -20.65
N VAL A 194 6.98 -4.71 -19.32
CA VAL A 194 6.11 -3.86 -18.49
C VAL A 194 6.72 -2.48 -18.25
N PHE A 195 8.05 -2.38 -18.20
CA PHE A 195 8.79 -1.15 -17.90
C PHE A 195 9.30 -0.37 -19.14
N LYS A 196 8.80 -0.68 -20.34
CA LYS A 196 9.08 0.08 -21.57
C LYS A 196 8.05 1.19 -21.79
#